data_AF-A0A258LIF1-F1
#
_entry.id   AF-A0A258LIF1-F1
#
_cell.length_a   1.000
_cell.length_b   1.000
_cell.length_c   1.000
_cell.angle_alpha   90.00
_cell.angle_beta   90.00
_cell.angle_gamma   90.00
#
_symmetry.space_group_name_H-M   'P 1'
#
loop_
_entity.id
_entity.type
_entity.pdbx_description
1 polymer ?
#
loop_
_entity_poly.entity_id
_entity_poly.type
_entity_poly.pdbx_seq_one_letter_code
_entity_poly.pdbx_strand_id
1 'polypeptide(L)'
;MKKRYKGMSLLITVLVMATSCKKFDEINTNPLAASADQVQVDYFINNSIISAQMDPHIAERVFILYWKTAGRQQMGGGISSGGYNDGWSSDYYSSYMSGWLNAANSAIQVGNDQIAKGTNKLYTKNLIQVARIWRAYLMSELSDNFGPIPINSFQGTNPEFASVKDVYYHLLDELKDASSKLDMAVVNPDIVKKQDPAFQYDYNKWKRYANSLRLRLAMRLSEVDAAKAKAAFEEAASGELLLASDQTFKVAERGGWDALTGVMSREWN
;
A
#
# COMPACT_ATOMS: atom_id res chain seq x y z
N MET A 1 50.58 9.42 -57.57
CA MET A 1 50.15 10.04 -56.30
C MET A 1 48.64 9.96 -56.03
N LYS A 2 47.73 10.20 -57.00
CA LYS A 2 46.26 10.20 -56.77
C LYS A 2 45.64 8.89 -56.23
N LYS A 3 46.20 7.70 -56.51
CA LYS A 3 45.69 6.42 -55.98
C LYS A 3 45.99 6.18 -54.50
N ARG A 4 47.04 6.80 -53.93
CA ARG A 4 47.42 6.63 -52.51
C ARG A 4 46.49 7.41 -51.57
N TYR A 5 45.96 8.56 -52.00
CA TYR A 5 45.03 9.36 -51.20
C TYR A 5 43.63 8.75 -51.10
N LYS A 6 43.15 8.06 -52.14
CA LYS A 6 41.85 7.35 -52.11
C LYS A 6 41.83 6.18 -51.11
N GLY A 7 42.93 5.43 -51.00
CA GLY A 7 43.05 4.34 -50.01
C GLY A 7 43.09 4.86 -48.57
N MET A 8 43.79 5.98 -48.34
CA MET A 8 43.88 6.62 -47.02
C MET A 8 42.52 7.18 -46.56
N SER A 9 41.76 7.84 -47.45
CA SER A 9 40.41 8.33 -47.10
C SER A 9 39.44 7.19 -46.81
N LEU A 10 39.51 6.06 -47.54
CA LEU A 10 38.65 4.90 -47.28
C LEU A 10 38.94 4.26 -45.91
N LEU A 11 40.22 4.17 -45.53
CA LEU A 11 40.64 3.65 -44.22
C LEU A 11 40.21 4.56 -43.06
N ILE A 12 40.29 5.87 -43.22
CA ILE A 12 39.84 6.84 -42.20
C ILE A 12 38.32 6.76 -42.03
N THR A 13 37.54 6.65 -43.12
CA THR A 13 36.08 6.52 -43.03
C THR A 13 35.65 5.22 -42.35
N VAL A 14 36.35 4.11 -42.60
CA VAL A 14 36.10 2.82 -41.94
C VAL A 14 36.46 2.88 -40.45
N LEU A 15 37.54 3.57 -40.07
CA LEU A 15 37.94 3.74 -38.68
C LEU A 15 36.94 4.59 -37.88
N VAL A 16 36.38 5.65 -38.50
CA VAL A 16 35.35 6.50 -37.87
C VAL A 16 34.05 5.72 -37.65
N MET A 17 33.63 4.90 -38.61
CA MET A 17 32.42 4.07 -38.48
C MET A 17 32.55 2.98 -37.40
N ALA A 18 33.76 2.45 -37.13
CA ALA A 18 33.98 1.45 -36.09
C ALA A 18 33.89 2.02 -34.65
N THR A 19 33.99 3.34 -34.46
CA THR A 19 33.91 3.97 -33.13
C THR A 19 32.49 4.38 -32.72
N SER A 20 31.52 4.34 -33.64
CA SER A 20 30.15 4.80 -33.39
C SER A 20 29.25 3.77 -32.68
N CYS A 21 29.68 2.51 -32.56
CA CYS A 21 28.83 1.42 -32.05
C CYS A 21 28.85 1.23 -30.52
N LYS A 22 29.47 2.13 -29.74
CA LYS A 22 29.55 1.97 -28.27
C LYS A 22 28.44 2.67 -27.47
N LYS A 23 27.51 3.38 -28.13
CA LYS A 23 26.50 4.23 -27.45
C LYS A 23 25.04 3.78 -27.61
N PHE A 24 24.79 2.58 -28.15
CA PHE A 24 23.41 2.12 -28.35
C PHE A 24 22.71 1.76 -27.04
N ASP A 25 23.44 1.19 -26.07
CA ASP A 25 22.86 0.79 -24.78
C ASP A 25 22.49 2.00 -23.89
N GLU A 26 23.22 3.12 -24.03
CA GLU A 26 22.96 4.37 -23.29
C GLU A 26 21.79 5.19 -23.88
N ILE A 27 21.52 5.09 -25.18
CA ILE A 27 20.42 5.83 -25.82
C ILE A 27 19.05 5.23 -25.48
N ASN A 28 18.99 3.92 -25.24
CA ASN A 28 17.74 3.21 -24.95
C ASN A 28 17.49 3.00 -23.44
N THR A 29 18.29 3.63 -22.59
CA THR A 29 18.07 3.66 -21.14
C THR A 29 17.54 5.05 -20.78
N ASN A 30 16.25 5.13 -20.46
CA ASN A 30 15.63 6.38 -20.04
C ASN A 30 16.31 6.89 -18.75
N PRO A 31 17.01 8.04 -18.76
CA PRO A 31 17.71 8.55 -17.58
C PRO A 31 16.75 9.02 -16.46
N LEU A 32 15.45 9.12 -16.75
CA LEU A 32 14.38 9.38 -15.78
C LEU A 32 13.64 8.10 -15.35
N ALA A 33 13.90 6.95 -15.97
CA ALA A 33 13.31 5.71 -15.50
C ALA A 33 13.97 5.33 -14.17
N ALA A 34 13.16 5.15 -13.13
CA ALA A 34 13.64 4.71 -11.84
C ALA A 34 14.40 3.39 -12.01
N SER A 35 15.69 3.40 -11.66
CA SER A 35 16.47 2.15 -11.66
C SER A 35 16.02 1.28 -10.50
N ALA A 36 16.20 -0.04 -10.60
CA ALA A 36 15.86 -0.97 -9.51
C ALA A 36 16.53 -0.61 -8.17
N ASP A 37 17.64 0.14 -8.21
CA ASP A 37 18.38 0.62 -7.03
C ASP A 37 17.74 1.87 -6.38
N GLN A 38 16.93 2.62 -7.12
CA GLN A 38 16.20 3.79 -6.64
C GLN A 38 14.85 3.43 -6.01
N VAL A 39 14.33 2.24 -6.30
CA VAL A 39 13.02 1.78 -5.83
C VAL A 39 13.13 1.31 -4.38
N GLN A 40 12.59 2.10 -3.45
CA GLN A 40 12.61 1.81 -2.01
C GLN A 40 11.25 1.29 -1.54
N VAL A 41 11.26 0.20 -0.77
CA VAL A 41 10.05 -0.47 -0.26
C VAL A 41 9.22 0.46 0.63
N ASP A 42 9.90 1.24 1.46
CA ASP A 42 9.32 2.20 2.38
C ASP A 42 8.55 3.33 1.68
N TYR A 43 8.97 3.78 0.48
CA TYR A 43 8.22 4.79 -0.27
C TYR A 43 6.85 4.29 -0.74
N PHE A 44 6.74 3.02 -1.12
CA PHE A 44 5.45 2.45 -1.49
C PHE A 44 4.50 2.33 -0.29
N ILE A 45 5.03 1.93 0.87
CA ILE A 45 4.26 1.85 2.12
C ILE A 45 3.80 3.27 2.51
N ASN A 46 4.71 4.24 2.48
CA ASN A 46 4.43 5.65 2.75
C ASN A 46 3.29 6.16 1.86
N ASN A 47 3.44 6.00 0.54
CA ASN A 47 2.45 6.45 -0.43
C ASN A 47 1.09 5.80 -0.21
N SER A 48 1.05 4.50 0.11
CA SER A 48 -0.18 3.78 0.40
C SER A 48 -0.87 4.31 1.66
N ILE A 49 -0.15 4.47 2.76
CA ILE A 49 -0.70 4.97 4.03
C ILE A 49 -1.18 6.41 3.91
N ILE A 50 -0.38 7.29 3.29
CA ILE A 50 -0.73 8.70 3.11
C ILE A 50 -1.96 8.83 2.21
N SER A 51 -1.97 8.16 1.04
CA SER A 51 -3.07 8.28 0.09
C SER A 51 -4.39 7.73 0.64
N ALA A 52 -4.32 6.71 1.50
CA ALA A 52 -5.48 6.15 2.21
C ALA A 52 -6.14 7.13 3.19
N GLN A 53 -5.46 8.23 3.55
CA GLN A 53 -6.07 9.31 4.34
C GLN A 53 -7.08 10.15 3.54
N MET A 54 -7.18 9.90 2.22
CA MET A 54 -8.13 10.50 1.28
C MET A 54 -7.92 12.00 1.08
N ASP A 55 -7.59 12.39 -0.15
CA ASP A 55 -7.58 13.81 -0.51
C ASP A 55 -8.98 14.44 -0.43
N PRO A 56 -9.09 15.78 -0.51
CA PRO A 56 -10.36 16.44 -0.39
C PRO A 56 -11.44 16.03 -1.36
N HIS A 57 -11.08 15.69 -2.60
CA HIS A 57 -12.04 15.26 -3.60
C HIS A 57 -12.76 14.01 -3.12
N ILE A 58 -12.04 12.95 -2.76
CA ILE A 58 -12.70 11.68 -2.41
C ILE A 58 -13.24 11.68 -0.98
N ALA A 59 -12.56 12.32 -0.02
CA ALA A 59 -12.98 12.33 1.37
C ALA A 59 -14.36 12.98 1.54
N GLU A 60 -14.65 14.08 0.82
CA GLU A 60 -15.99 14.69 0.87
C GLU A 60 -17.07 13.75 0.33
N ARG A 61 -16.77 13.00 -0.73
CA ARG A 61 -17.77 12.15 -1.39
C ARG A 61 -18.01 10.86 -0.64
N VAL A 62 -16.97 10.25 -0.10
CA VAL A 62 -17.07 8.96 0.59
C VAL A 62 -17.35 9.18 2.07
N PHE A 63 -16.52 9.95 2.77
CA PHE A 63 -16.67 10.12 4.21
C PHE A 63 -17.90 10.96 4.55
N ILE A 64 -18.06 12.16 3.96
CA ILE A 64 -19.15 13.07 4.34
C ILE A 64 -20.51 12.59 3.78
N LEU A 65 -20.61 12.25 2.49
CA LEU A 65 -21.90 11.87 1.92
C LEU A 65 -22.35 10.47 2.34
N TYR A 66 -21.45 9.48 2.37
CA TYR A 66 -21.81 8.09 2.63
C TYR A 66 -21.59 7.68 4.08
N TRP A 67 -20.33 7.67 4.56
CA TRP A 67 -20.01 7.05 5.84
C TRP A 67 -20.57 7.80 7.04
N LYS A 68 -20.47 9.14 7.06
CA LYS A 68 -21.03 9.98 8.13
C LYS A 68 -22.54 9.81 8.24
N THR A 69 -23.23 9.73 7.10
CA THR A 69 -24.68 9.48 7.04
C THR A 69 -25.02 8.07 7.53
N ALA A 70 -24.34 7.04 7.01
CA ALA A 70 -24.56 5.64 7.40
C ALA A 70 -24.26 5.40 8.89
N GLY A 71 -23.21 6.03 9.41
CA GLY A 71 -22.82 6.02 10.82
C GLY A 71 -23.68 6.91 11.72
N ARG A 72 -24.71 7.58 11.18
CA ARG A 72 -25.63 8.47 11.89
C ARG A 72 -24.91 9.59 12.67
N GLN A 73 -23.78 10.07 12.13
CA GLN A 73 -22.98 11.16 12.71
C GLN A 73 -23.43 12.55 12.23
N GLN A 74 -24.49 12.61 11.41
CA GLN A 74 -25.10 13.86 10.95
C GLN A 74 -26.46 14.07 11.65
N MET A 75 -26.68 15.27 12.21
CA MET A 75 -27.96 15.64 12.83
C MET A 75 -29.08 15.91 11.82
N GLY A 76 -28.73 16.10 10.54
CA GLY A 76 -29.69 16.26 9.45
C GLY A 76 -30.15 14.91 8.91
N GLY A 77 -31.46 14.66 8.95
CA GLY A 77 -32.10 13.52 8.30
C GLY A 77 -32.58 13.90 6.89
N GLY A 78 -32.31 13.04 5.92
CA GLY A 78 -32.90 13.08 4.59
C GLY A 78 -33.08 11.66 4.07
N ILE A 79 -34.19 11.38 3.41
CA ILE A 79 -34.31 10.19 2.57
C ILE A 79 -33.64 10.57 1.24
N SER A 80 -32.71 9.75 0.74
CA SER A 80 -32.15 9.95 -0.60
C SER A 80 -33.30 10.00 -1.60
N SER A 81 -33.63 11.21 -2.08
CA SER A 81 -34.72 11.42 -3.04
C SER A 81 -34.13 11.49 -4.45
N GLY A 82 -33.93 10.32 -5.07
CA GLY A 82 -33.78 10.17 -6.53
C GLY A 82 -32.42 9.73 -7.06
N GLY A 83 -32.47 9.13 -8.27
CA GLY A 83 -31.38 8.92 -9.23
C GLY A 83 -30.36 7.81 -8.93
N TYR A 84 -30.13 6.89 -9.87
CA TYR A 84 -28.94 6.02 -9.84
C TYR A 84 -27.70 6.84 -10.24
N ASN A 85 -26.70 6.89 -9.35
CA ASN A 85 -25.36 7.39 -9.66
C ASN A 85 -24.34 6.65 -8.78
N ASP A 86 -23.41 5.95 -9.41
CA ASP A 86 -22.34 5.19 -8.77
C ASP A 86 -20.96 5.84 -8.93
N GLY A 87 -20.89 7.07 -9.47
CA GLY A 87 -19.65 7.71 -9.89
C GLY A 87 -18.62 7.82 -8.76
N TRP A 88 -19.04 8.19 -7.55
CA TRP A 88 -18.13 8.30 -6.41
C TRP A 88 -17.70 6.95 -5.83
N SER A 89 -18.60 5.96 -5.79
CA SER A 89 -18.25 4.60 -5.37
C SER A 89 -17.31 3.95 -6.38
N SER A 90 -17.52 4.20 -7.68
CA SER A 90 -16.67 3.73 -8.77
C SER A 90 -15.28 4.37 -8.71
N ASP A 91 -15.19 5.69 -8.51
CA ASP A 91 -13.92 6.40 -8.34
C ASP A 91 -13.17 5.93 -7.08
N TYR A 92 -13.88 5.80 -5.96
CA TYR A 92 -13.31 5.28 -4.72
C TYR A 92 -12.74 3.87 -4.89
N TYR A 93 -13.46 2.98 -5.58
CA TYR A 93 -12.99 1.63 -5.88
C TYR A 93 -11.78 1.63 -6.82
N SER A 94 -11.93 2.29 -7.98
CA SER A 94 -11.01 2.14 -9.12
C SER A 94 -9.75 3.00 -9.03
N SER A 95 -9.88 4.24 -8.54
CA SER A 95 -8.75 5.17 -8.45
C SER A 95 -8.06 5.09 -7.09
N TYR A 96 -8.84 5.02 -6.02
CA TYR A 96 -8.32 5.15 -4.65
C TYR A 96 -7.97 3.81 -4.03
N MET A 97 -8.95 2.97 -3.72
CA MET A 97 -8.72 1.69 -3.05
C MET A 97 -7.77 0.78 -3.85
N SER A 98 -7.99 0.69 -5.17
CA SER A 98 -7.09 -0.03 -6.07
C SER A 98 -5.68 0.58 -6.10
N GLY A 99 -5.55 1.90 -6.05
CA GLY A 99 -4.26 2.59 -5.98
C GLY A 99 -3.50 2.31 -4.67
N TRP A 100 -4.19 2.35 -3.53
CA TRP A 100 -3.60 2.09 -2.22
C TRP A 100 -3.14 0.64 -2.10
N LEU A 101 -3.97 -0.31 -2.55
CA LEU A 101 -3.65 -1.73 -2.60
C LEU A 101 -2.49 -2.00 -3.57
N ASN A 102 -2.46 -1.36 -4.74
CA ASN A 102 -1.34 -1.45 -5.67
C ASN A 102 -0.03 -1.06 -5.01
N ALA A 103 0.01 0.11 -4.34
CA ALA A 103 1.20 0.56 -3.65
C ALA A 103 1.64 -0.42 -2.55
N ALA A 104 0.72 -0.92 -1.72
CA ALA A 104 1.04 -1.92 -0.70
C ALA A 104 1.56 -3.24 -1.31
N ASN A 105 0.99 -3.70 -2.42
CA ASN A 105 1.46 -4.88 -3.15
C ASN A 105 2.84 -4.66 -3.78
N SER A 106 3.10 -3.48 -4.37
CA SER A 106 4.41 -3.12 -4.91
C SER A 106 5.49 -3.15 -3.83
N ALA A 107 5.19 -2.69 -2.61
CA ALA A 107 6.13 -2.81 -1.49
C ALA A 107 6.52 -4.27 -1.21
N ILE A 108 5.54 -5.18 -1.19
CA ILE A 108 5.76 -6.61 -0.94
C ILE A 108 6.57 -7.24 -2.09
N GLN A 109 6.16 -6.98 -3.33
CA GLN A 109 6.81 -7.53 -4.52
C GLN A 109 8.26 -7.06 -4.62
N VAL A 110 8.49 -5.75 -4.56
CA VAL A 110 9.84 -5.17 -4.62
C VAL A 110 10.70 -5.67 -3.46
N GLY A 111 10.16 -5.76 -2.25
CA GLY A 111 10.91 -6.30 -1.11
C GLY A 111 11.33 -7.76 -1.34
N ASN A 112 10.42 -8.60 -1.84
CA ASN A 112 10.74 -10.00 -2.17
C ASN A 112 11.78 -10.10 -3.29
N ASP A 113 11.68 -9.27 -4.33
CA ASP A 113 12.65 -9.22 -5.43
C ASP A 113 14.03 -8.79 -4.94
N GLN A 114 14.11 -7.82 -4.03
CA GLN A 114 15.37 -7.42 -3.39
C GLN A 114 16.00 -8.55 -2.59
N ILE A 115 15.18 -9.35 -1.87
CA ILE A 115 15.67 -10.52 -1.12
C ILE A 115 16.18 -11.59 -2.08
N ALA A 116 15.43 -11.90 -3.13
CA ALA A 116 15.83 -12.89 -4.14
C ALA A 116 17.13 -12.52 -4.86
N LYS A 117 17.36 -11.22 -5.09
CA LYS A 117 18.59 -10.69 -5.71
C LYS A 117 19.73 -10.47 -4.71
N GLY A 118 19.49 -10.61 -3.41
CA GLY A 118 20.46 -10.31 -2.36
C GLY A 118 20.81 -8.82 -2.23
N THR A 119 19.98 -7.92 -2.76
CA THR A 119 20.16 -6.46 -2.67
C THR A 119 19.37 -5.82 -1.52
N ASN A 120 18.62 -6.64 -0.77
CA ASN A 120 17.79 -6.18 0.34
C ASN A 120 18.61 -5.55 1.47
N LYS A 121 17.98 -4.60 2.15
CA LYS A 121 18.51 -4.03 3.40
C LYS A 121 18.12 -4.93 4.57
N LEU A 122 18.74 -4.72 5.72
CA LEU A 122 18.45 -5.46 6.95
C LEU A 122 16.96 -5.37 7.32
N TYR A 123 16.36 -4.20 7.12
CA TYR A 123 14.96 -3.92 7.43
C TYR A 123 13.94 -4.35 6.38
N THR A 124 14.37 -4.72 5.17
CA THR A 124 13.46 -5.06 4.07
C THR A 124 12.46 -6.16 4.45
N LYS A 125 12.91 -7.19 5.20
CA LYS A 125 12.04 -8.29 5.67
C LYS A 125 10.91 -7.80 6.57
N ASN A 126 11.19 -6.86 7.46
CA ASN A 126 10.18 -6.27 8.32
C ASN A 126 9.27 -5.31 7.54
N LEU A 127 9.81 -4.53 6.61
CA LEU A 127 8.98 -3.66 5.76
C LEU A 127 7.97 -4.47 4.93
N ILE A 128 8.35 -5.64 4.42
CA ILE A 128 7.40 -6.57 3.77
C ILE A 128 6.28 -6.95 4.74
N GLN A 129 6.59 -7.27 6.00
CA GLN A 129 5.55 -7.65 6.97
C GLN A 129 4.65 -6.46 7.31
N VAL A 130 5.19 -5.26 7.44
CA VAL A 130 4.41 -4.03 7.62
C VAL A 130 3.47 -3.80 6.43
N ALA A 131 3.97 -3.94 5.20
CA ALA A 131 3.16 -3.83 4.00
C ALA A 131 2.05 -4.88 3.94
N ARG A 132 2.30 -6.12 4.38
CA ARG A 132 1.28 -7.19 4.48
C ARG A 132 0.20 -6.85 5.52
N ILE A 133 0.59 -6.36 6.69
CA ILE A 133 -0.34 -5.93 7.74
C ILE A 133 -1.21 -4.78 7.25
N TRP A 134 -0.60 -3.78 6.60
CA TRP A 134 -1.32 -2.64 6.03
C TRP A 134 -2.25 -3.06 4.87
N ARG A 135 -1.77 -3.94 3.98
CA ARG A 135 -2.59 -4.50 2.90
C ARG A 135 -3.81 -5.25 3.44
N ALA A 136 -3.65 -6.02 4.52
CA ALA A 136 -4.79 -6.70 5.14
C ALA A 136 -5.85 -5.72 5.69
N TYR A 137 -5.44 -4.57 6.22
CA TYR A 137 -6.38 -3.49 6.57
C TYR A 137 -7.13 -2.98 5.32
N LEU A 138 -6.41 -2.63 4.25
CA LEU A 138 -7.02 -2.12 3.02
C LEU A 138 -7.97 -3.13 2.37
N MET A 139 -7.61 -4.42 2.36
CA MET A 139 -8.47 -5.49 1.86
C MET A 139 -9.73 -5.66 2.71
N SER A 140 -9.63 -5.49 4.04
CA SER A 140 -10.82 -5.49 4.91
C SER A 140 -11.76 -4.34 4.59
N GLU A 141 -11.22 -3.13 4.35
CA GLU A 141 -12.01 -1.95 3.97
C GLU A 141 -12.68 -2.15 2.60
N LEU A 142 -11.95 -2.66 1.61
CA LEU A 142 -12.51 -2.95 0.30
C LEU A 142 -13.64 -4.00 0.40
N SER A 143 -13.43 -5.10 1.13
CA SER A 143 -14.44 -6.15 1.26
C SER A 143 -15.66 -5.70 2.07
N ASP A 144 -15.47 -4.88 3.12
CA ASP A 144 -16.58 -4.32 3.90
C ASP A 144 -17.44 -3.34 3.10
N ASN A 145 -16.86 -2.64 2.11
CA ASN A 145 -17.61 -1.70 1.26
C ASN A 145 -18.23 -2.37 0.02
N PHE A 146 -17.53 -3.33 -0.60
CA PHE A 146 -17.89 -3.85 -1.93
C PHE A 146 -18.18 -5.36 -1.98
N GLY A 147 -17.96 -6.09 -0.88
CA GLY A 147 -18.25 -7.51 -0.78
C GLY A 147 -17.09 -8.41 -1.24
N PRO A 148 -17.34 -9.43 -2.10
CA PRO A 148 -16.30 -10.32 -2.62
C PRO A 148 -15.17 -9.56 -3.31
N ILE A 149 -13.93 -9.94 -3.04
CA ILE A 149 -12.73 -9.32 -3.63
C ILE A 149 -11.68 -10.38 -4.00
N PRO A 150 -10.78 -10.08 -4.94
CA PRO A 150 -9.66 -10.95 -5.23
C PRO A 150 -8.59 -10.91 -4.14
N ILE A 151 -8.28 -12.07 -3.53
CA ILE A 151 -7.16 -12.21 -2.59
C ILE A 151 -5.82 -12.07 -3.32
N ASN A 152 -5.68 -12.80 -4.44
CA ASN A 152 -4.51 -12.75 -5.30
C ASN A 152 -4.80 -11.82 -6.47
N SER A 153 -4.72 -10.52 -6.21
CA SER A 153 -4.83 -9.46 -7.21
C SER A 153 -3.45 -8.94 -7.62
N PHE A 154 -3.40 -8.19 -8.72
CA PHE A 154 -2.19 -7.46 -9.18
C PHE A 154 -1.03 -8.35 -9.67
N GLN A 155 -1.34 -9.56 -10.16
CA GLN A 155 -0.36 -10.49 -10.76
C GLN A 155 -0.27 -10.38 -12.29
N GLY A 156 -0.91 -9.37 -12.91
CA GLY A 156 -0.96 -9.21 -14.36
C GLY A 156 -1.94 -10.16 -15.08
N THR A 157 -2.72 -10.93 -14.34
CA THR A 157 -3.82 -11.77 -14.83
C THR A 157 -5.14 -11.31 -14.22
N ASN A 158 -6.26 -11.63 -14.88
CA ASN A 158 -7.58 -11.39 -14.29
C ASN A 158 -7.73 -12.23 -13.03
N PRO A 159 -7.91 -11.60 -11.85
CA PRO A 159 -7.91 -12.34 -10.60
C PRO A 159 -9.29 -12.97 -10.36
N GLU A 160 -9.29 -14.13 -9.71
CA GLU A 160 -10.52 -14.75 -9.23
C GLU A 160 -11.01 -14.09 -7.95
N PHE A 161 -12.31 -13.84 -7.88
CA PHE A 161 -12.94 -13.24 -6.70
C PHE A 161 -13.17 -14.32 -5.64
N ALA A 162 -12.71 -14.04 -4.42
CA ALA A 162 -12.97 -14.88 -3.27
C ALA A 162 -14.24 -14.40 -2.55
N SER A 163 -14.94 -15.32 -1.89
CA SER A 163 -16.09 -14.96 -1.06
C SER A 163 -15.64 -14.07 0.11
N VAL A 164 -16.55 -13.25 0.66
CA VAL A 164 -16.25 -12.41 1.84
C VAL A 164 -15.72 -13.27 3.00
N LYS A 165 -16.26 -14.48 3.18
CA LYS A 165 -15.78 -15.45 4.18
C LYS A 165 -14.31 -15.81 3.96
N ASP A 166 -13.95 -16.21 2.75
CA ASP A 166 -12.59 -16.65 2.42
C ASP A 166 -11.59 -15.50 2.50
N VAL A 167 -12.01 -14.29 2.08
CA VAL A 167 -11.24 -13.06 2.28
C VAL A 167 -10.94 -12.89 3.76
N TYR A 168 -11.95 -12.86 4.63
CA TYR A 168 -11.75 -12.66 6.06
C TYR A 168 -10.88 -13.73 6.72
N TYR A 169 -11.02 -14.98 6.31
CA TYR A 169 -10.15 -16.06 6.78
C TYR A 169 -8.70 -15.82 6.38
N HIS A 170 -8.47 -15.46 5.11
CA HIS A 170 -7.15 -15.10 4.63
C HIS A 170 -6.56 -13.92 5.41
N LEU A 171 -7.35 -12.86 5.67
CA LEU A 171 -6.88 -11.69 6.43
C LEU A 171 -6.45 -12.04 7.85
N LEU A 172 -7.20 -12.90 8.55
CA LEU A 172 -6.85 -13.35 9.90
C LEU A 172 -5.53 -14.14 9.93
N ASP A 173 -5.31 -14.99 8.92
CA ASP A 173 -4.10 -15.81 8.79
C ASP A 173 -2.91 -14.95 8.33
N GLU A 174 -3.11 -14.03 7.39
CA GLU A 174 -2.11 -13.08 6.88
C GLU A 174 -1.58 -12.18 8.00
N LEU A 175 -2.47 -11.62 8.82
CA LEU A 175 -2.10 -10.77 9.97
C LEU A 175 -1.34 -11.56 11.03
N LYS A 176 -1.74 -12.81 11.30
CA LYS A 176 -1.04 -13.70 12.23
C LYS A 176 0.37 -14.00 11.74
N ASP A 177 0.49 -14.42 10.49
CA ASP A 177 1.78 -14.79 9.90
C ASP A 177 2.72 -13.58 9.80
N ALA A 178 2.25 -12.46 9.26
CA ALA A 178 3.06 -11.24 9.12
C ALA A 178 3.55 -10.71 10.48
N SER A 179 2.67 -10.66 11.48
CA SER A 179 3.05 -10.21 12.83
C SER A 179 4.06 -11.13 13.52
N SER A 180 3.99 -12.44 13.28
CA SER A 180 4.95 -13.42 13.82
C SER A 180 6.34 -13.32 13.19
N LYS A 181 6.43 -12.78 11.97
CA LYS A 181 7.66 -12.66 11.18
C LYS A 181 8.38 -11.33 11.36
N LEU A 182 7.84 -10.39 12.14
CA LEU A 182 8.52 -9.15 12.49
C LEU A 182 9.69 -9.44 13.44
N ASP A 183 10.89 -9.03 13.06
CA ASP A 183 12.10 -9.13 13.89
C ASP A 183 12.31 -7.84 14.70
N MET A 184 12.14 -7.91 16.02
CA MET A 184 12.28 -6.77 16.92
C MET A 184 13.74 -6.30 17.10
N ALA A 185 14.73 -7.12 16.72
CA ALA A 185 16.14 -6.75 16.85
C ALA A 185 16.60 -5.81 15.72
N VAL A 186 15.82 -5.67 14.65
CA VAL A 186 16.15 -4.81 13.53
C VAL A 186 15.88 -3.35 13.87
N VAL A 187 16.91 -2.53 13.71
CA VAL A 187 16.84 -1.07 13.92
C VAL A 187 16.85 -0.34 12.59
N ASN A 188 15.86 0.54 12.39
CA ASN A 188 15.75 1.36 11.20
C ASN A 188 16.64 2.61 11.26
N PRO A 189 17.28 3.01 10.15
CA PRO A 189 17.82 4.36 10.00
C PRO A 189 16.73 5.42 10.11
N ASP A 190 17.06 6.61 10.59
CA ASP A 190 16.07 7.69 10.79
C ASP A 190 15.40 8.15 9.49
N ILE A 191 16.09 8.06 8.35
CA ILE A 191 15.50 8.37 7.04
C ILE A 191 14.35 7.42 6.68
N VAL A 192 14.48 6.14 7.07
CA VAL A 192 13.45 5.11 6.83
C VAL A 192 12.30 5.29 7.81
N LYS A 193 12.59 5.57 9.09
CA LYS A 193 11.55 5.85 10.09
C LYS A 193 10.58 6.95 9.64
N LYS A 194 11.07 7.99 8.95
CA LYS A 194 10.24 9.09 8.43
C LYS A 194 9.26 8.67 7.32
N GLN A 195 9.45 7.49 6.72
CA GLN A 195 8.57 6.98 5.67
C GLN A 195 7.36 6.21 6.22
N ASP A 196 7.29 5.95 7.53
CA ASP A 196 6.05 5.49 8.17
C ASP A 196 5.43 6.65 8.97
N PRO A 197 4.38 7.30 8.44
CA PRO A 197 3.76 8.43 9.10
C PRO A 197 2.94 8.03 10.34
N ALA A 198 2.66 6.75 10.55
CA ALA A 198 1.84 6.27 11.65
C ALA A 198 2.67 5.85 12.87
N PHE A 199 3.64 4.96 12.66
CA PHE A 199 4.44 4.38 13.75
C PHE A 199 5.94 4.54 13.59
N GLN A 200 6.40 5.26 12.56
CA GLN A 200 7.82 5.44 12.30
C GLN A 200 8.60 4.12 12.18
N TYR A 201 7.94 3.06 11.72
CA TYR A 201 8.39 1.68 11.69
C TYR A 201 8.82 1.14 13.06
N ASP A 202 8.14 1.56 14.13
CA ASP A 202 8.16 0.84 15.40
C ASP A 202 7.45 -0.50 15.22
N TYR A 203 8.24 -1.56 15.11
CA TYR A 203 7.73 -2.90 14.85
C TYR A 203 6.92 -3.48 16.02
N ASN A 204 7.13 -3.00 17.26
CA ASN A 204 6.27 -3.38 18.38
C ASN A 204 4.87 -2.80 18.20
N LYS A 205 4.75 -1.54 17.74
CA LYS A 205 3.45 -0.93 17.44
C LYS A 205 2.76 -1.60 16.26
N TRP A 206 3.49 -1.95 15.20
CA TRP A 206 2.94 -2.71 14.07
C TRP A 206 2.44 -4.10 14.46
N LYS A 207 3.18 -4.82 15.32
CA LYS A 207 2.74 -6.11 15.86
C LYS A 207 1.47 -5.98 16.70
N ARG A 208 1.41 -4.96 17.56
CA ARG A 208 0.21 -4.64 18.38
C ARG A 208 -0.98 -4.28 17.51
N TYR A 209 -0.76 -3.49 16.46
CA TYR A 209 -1.78 -3.13 15.49
C TYR A 209 -2.31 -4.35 14.75
N ALA A 210 -1.44 -5.24 14.27
CA ALA A 210 -1.85 -6.48 13.61
C ALA A 210 -2.74 -7.36 14.49
N ASN A 211 -2.34 -7.60 15.75
CA ASN A 211 -3.16 -8.38 16.69
C ASN A 211 -4.48 -7.70 17.02
N SER A 212 -4.48 -6.37 17.22
CA SER A 212 -5.69 -5.61 17.50
C SER A 212 -6.64 -5.59 16.29
N LEU A 213 -6.10 -5.57 15.08
CA LEU A 213 -6.88 -5.71 13.86
C LEU A 213 -7.49 -7.12 13.73
N ARG A 214 -6.75 -8.18 14.11
CA ARG A 214 -7.31 -9.54 14.18
C ARG A 214 -8.50 -9.61 15.14
N LEU A 215 -8.45 -8.94 16.30
CA LEU A 215 -9.61 -8.86 17.21
C LEU A 215 -10.82 -8.21 16.53
N ARG A 216 -10.61 -7.09 15.82
CA ARG A 216 -11.68 -6.39 15.09
C ARG A 216 -12.30 -7.30 14.01
N LEU A 217 -11.46 -7.94 13.19
CA LEU A 217 -11.93 -8.81 12.10
C LEU A 217 -12.60 -10.09 12.63
N ALA A 218 -12.09 -10.66 13.72
CA ALA A 218 -12.73 -11.81 14.37
C ALA A 218 -14.12 -11.44 14.90
N MET A 219 -14.28 -10.27 15.54
CA MET A 219 -15.59 -9.80 15.99
C MET A 219 -16.56 -9.55 14.84
N ARG A 220 -16.09 -9.11 13.67
CA ARG A 220 -16.94 -8.99 12.48
C ARG A 220 -17.57 -10.33 12.07
N LEU A 221 -16.85 -11.44 12.27
CA LEU A 221 -17.33 -12.78 11.93
C LEU A 221 -18.24 -13.41 12.99
N SER A 222 -18.38 -12.80 14.18
CA SER A 222 -18.99 -13.43 15.36
C SER A 222 -20.41 -13.99 15.14
N GLU A 223 -21.24 -13.28 14.36
CA GLU A 223 -22.63 -13.69 14.09
C GLU A 223 -22.76 -14.74 12.98
N VAL A 224 -21.82 -14.78 12.02
CA VAL A 224 -21.87 -15.69 10.86
C VAL A 224 -21.07 -16.97 11.09
N ASP A 225 -20.02 -16.89 11.91
CA ASP A 225 -19.14 -18.00 12.24
C ASP A 225 -18.52 -17.80 13.63
N ALA A 226 -19.35 -17.98 14.66
CA ALA A 226 -18.97 -17.81 16.06
C ALA A 226 -17.77 -18.68 16.47
N ALA A 227 -17.63 -19.88 15.89
CA ALA A 227 -16.54 -20.79 16.21
C ALA A 227 -15.18 -20.26 15.72
N LYS A 228 -15.09 -19.86 14.44
CA LYS A 228 -13.86 -19.25 13.91
C LYS A 228 -13.56 -17.92 14.60
N ALA A 229 -14.59 -17.10 14.81
CA ALA A 229 -14.46 -15.81 15.49
C ALA A 229 -13.85 -15.97 16.89
N LYS A 230 -14.41 -16.88 17.71
CA LYS A 230 -13.91 -17.16 19.06
C LYS A 230 -12.45 -17.59 19.05
N ALA A 231 -12.10 -18.58 18.21
CA ALA A 231 -10.74 -19.09 18.14
C ALA A 231 -9.72 -18.01 17.71
N ALA A 232 -10.05 -17.23 16.68
CA ALA A 232 -9.18 -16.16 16.20
C ALA A 232 -9.06 -15.01 17.22
N PHE A 233 -10.14 -14.68 17.92
CA PHE A 233 -10.15 -13.63 18.95
C PHE A 233 -9.31 -14.03 20.16
N GLU A 234 -9.53 -15.23 20.73
CA GLU A 234 -8.79 -15.72 21.89
C GLU A 234 -7.28 -15.82 21.59
N GLU A 235 -6.92 -16.30 20.39
CA GLU A 235 -5.52 -16.33 19.96
C GLU A 235 -4.92 -14.92 19.87
N ALA A 236 -5.60 -13.99 19.18
CA ALA A 236 -5.09 -12.62 19.04
C ALA A 236 -5.03 -11.88 20.39
N ALA A 237 -5.96 -12.16 21.31
CA ALA A 237 -6.02 -11.54 22.63
C ALA A 237 -4.88 -11.98 23.55
N SER A 238 -4.29 -13.16 23.30
CA SER A 238 -3.07 -13.61 24.01
C SER A 238 -1.80 -12.87 23.57
N GLY A 239 -1.85 -12.15 22.45
CA GLY A 239 -0.74 -11.38 21.91
C GLY A 239 -0.61 -9.98 22.50
N GLU A 240 0.40 -9.25 22.03
CA GLU A 240 0.53 -7.83 22.37
C GLU A 240 -0.52 -7.02 21.62
N LEU A 241 -1.24 -6.14 22.33
CA LEU A 241 -2.35 -5.34 21.81
C LEU A 241 -2.07 -3.83 21.93
N LEU A 242 -2.92 -3.05 21.26
CA LEU A 242 -3.05 -1.62 21.43
C LEU A 242 -3.93 -1.34 22.66
N LEU A 243 -3.30 -0.97 23.77
CA LEU A 243 -3.98 -0.78 25.07
C LEU A 243 -3.88 0.67 25.58
N ALA A 244 -3.00 1.49 25.00
CA ALA A 244 -2.77 2.87 25.38
C ALA A 244 -2.90 3.83 24.19
N SER A 245 -3.26 5.08 24.47
CA SER A 245 -3.55 6.11 23.44
C SER A 245 -2.33 6.53 22.61
N ASP A 246 -1.12 6.38 23.14
CA ASP A 246 0.14 6.65 22.43
C ASP A 246 0.55 5.52 21.47
N GLN A 247 -0.16 4.39 21.52
CA GLN A 247 0.00 3.26 20.63
C GLN A 247 -0.99 3.31 19.46
N THR A 248 -2.02 4.17 19.51
CA THR A 248 -3.05 4.26 18.48
C THR A 248 -2.43 4.54 17.11
N PHE A 249 -2.86 3.77 16.10
CA PHE A 249 -2.55 4.06 14.70
C PHE A 249 -3.21 5.39 14.33
N LYS A 250 -2.39 6.39 14.02
CA LYS A 250 -2.83 7.73 13.65
C LYS A 250 -1.85 8.32 12.65
N VAL A 251 -2.37 9.03 11.66
CA VAL A 251 -1.57 9.83 10.74
C VAL A 251 -1.86 11.30 11.05
N ALA A 252 -0.81 12.11 11.17
CA ALA A 252 -0.97 13.52 11.49
C ALA A 252 -1.57 14.28 10.30
N GLU A 253 -2.67 14.98 10.54
CA GLU A 253 -3.26 15.92 9.58
C GLU A 253 -2.38 17.16 9.43
N ARG A 254 -2.47 17.83 8.28
CA ARG A 254 -1.86 19.14 8.00
C ARG A 254 -2.81 19.99 7.16
N GLY A 255 -2.63 21.31 7.19
CA GLY A 255 -3.31 22.22 6.26
C GLY A 255 -2.88 21.98 4.80
N GLY A 256 -3.71 22.40 3.86
CA GLY A 256 -3.47 22.27 2.42
C GLY A 256 -4.65 21.67 1.66
N TRP A 257 -4.35 21.07 0.50
CA TRP A 257 -5.32 20.36 -0.34
C TRP A 257 -4.72 19.04 -0.85
N ASP A 258 -4.48 18.12 0.08
CA ASP A 258 -3.89 16.80 -0.18
C ASP A 258 -4.45 15.73 0.76
N ALA A 259 -3.98 14.48 0.63
CA ALA A 259 -4.47 13.36 1.42
C ALA A 259 -4.30 13.53 2.95
N LEU A 260 -3.40 14.40 3.41
CA LEU A 260 -3.22 14.69 4.84
C LEU A 260 -4.11 15.86 5.31
N THR A 261 -4.96 16.39 4.45
CA THR A 261 -5.91 17.47 4.79
C THR A 261 -7.17 16.88 5.42
N GLY A 262 -7.24 16.96 6.75
CA GLY A 262 -8.29 16.34 7.57
C GLY A 262 -9.70 16.68 7.11
N VAL A 263 -10.55 15.68 6.89
CA VAL A 263 -11.89 15.88 6.29
C VAL A 263 -12.84 16.73 7.14
N MET A 264 -12.64 16.75 8.47
CA MET A 264 -13.46 17.50 9.41
C MET A 264 -12.81 18.79 9.92
N SER A 265 -11.52 18.97 9.68
CA SER A 265 -10.67 20.02 10.26
C SER A 265 -10.16 21.02 9.21
N ARG A 266 -10.70 20.97 7.98
CA ARG A 266 -10.23 21.79 6.86
C ARG A 266 -10.31 23.28 7.16
N GLU A 267 -9.21 23.95 6.86
CA GLU A 267 -9.17 25.41 6.82
C GLU A 267 -9.97 25.89 5.60
N TRP A 268 -10.88 26.83 5.83
CA TRP A 268 -11.45 27.61 4.74
C TRP A 268 -10.38 28.59 4.31
N ASN A 269 -9.83 28.43 3.10
CA ASN A 269 -9.01 29.49 2.48
C ASN A 269 -9.86 30.74 2.24
#